data_AF-A0A9W6Y384-F1
#
_entry.id   AF-A0A9W6Y384-F1
#
_cell.length_a   1.000
_cell.length_b   1.000
_cell.length_c   1.000
_cell.angle_alpha   90.00
_cell.angle_beta   90.00
_cell.angle_gamma   90.00
#
_symmetry.space_group_name_H-M   'P 1'
#
loop_
_entity.id
_entity.type
_entity.pdbx_description
1 polymer ?
#
loop_
_entity_poly.entity_id
_entity_poly.type
_entity_poly.pdbx_seq_one_letter_code
_entity_poly.pdbx_strand_id
1 'polypeptide(L)' 'MMEEGDDVLEHINKIKTLAEQLDAVNAPVSEDDLVITHLASLSESYQFLITALESRADSLTWELVTAQKEGRLCTR' A
#
# COMPACT_ATOMS: atom_id res chain seq x y z
N MET A 1 5.33 -0.90 -10.91
CA MET A 1 3.86 -0.75 -10.94
C MET A 1 3.32 -2.16 -10.93
N MET A 2 2.29 -2.43 -10.13
CA MET A 2 1.82 -3.78 -9.92
C MET A 2 1.14 -4.31 -11.20
N GLU A 3 1.64 -5.41 -11.75
CA GLU A 3 1.08 -6.01 -12.96
C GLU A 3 -0.15 -6.88 -12.64
N GLU A 4 -1.01 -7.10 -13.63
CA GLU A 4 -2.19 -7.94 -13.48
C GLU A 4 -1.77 -9.40 -13.26
N GLY A 5 -1.95 -9.91 -12.03
CA GLY A 5 -1.51 -11.24 -11.60
C GLY A 5 -0.32 -11.25 -10.64
N ASP A 6 0.26 -10.09 -10.35
CA ASP A 6 1.28 -9.96 -9.30
C ASP A 6 0.64 -10.14 -7.92
N ASP A 7 1.39 -10.67 -6.96
CA ASP A 7 0.85 -10.88 -5.60
C ASP A 7 0.88 -9.56 -4.82
N VAL A 8 -0.29 -9.12 -4.38
CA VAL A 8 -0.45 -7.82 -3.68
C VAL A 8 0.40 -7.81 -2.40
N LEU A 9 0.49 -8.95 -1.72
CA LEU A 9 1.20 -9.12 -0.47
C LEU A 9 2.72 -9.09 -0.72
N GLU A 10 3.19 -9.70 -1.81
CA GLU A 10 4.59 -9.59 -2.25
C GLU A 10 4.97 -8.14 -2.61
N HIS A 11 4.07 -7.43 -3.29
CA HIS A 11 4.28 -6.02 -3.64
C HIS A 11 4.28 -5.09 -2.41
N ILE A 12 3.38 -5.33 -1.44
CA ILE A 12 3.36 -4.66 -0.12
C ILE A 12 4.69 -4.90 0.60
N ASN A 13 5.17 -6.15 0.63
CA ASN A 13 6.44 -6.49 1.27
C ASN A 13 7.63 -5.80 0.60
N LYS A 14 7.67 -5.74 -0.74
CA LYS A 14 8.71 -4.99 -1.47
C LYS A 14 8.76 -3.51 -1.05
N ILE A 15 7.59 -2.85 -0.95
CA ILE A 15 7.52 -1.44 -0.53
C ILE A 15 7.96 -1.27 0.93
N LYS A 16 7.55 -2.19 1.82
CA LYS A 16 8.02 -2.21 3.22
C LYS A 16 9.53 -2.34 3.32
N THR A 17 10.12 -3.31 2.61
CA THR A 17 11.57 -3.51 2.58
C THR A 17 12.32 -2.30 2.03
N LEU A 18 11.76 -1.59 1.04
CA LEU A 18 12.36 -0.34 0.55
C LEU A 18 12.35 0.75 1.62
N ALA A 19 11.27 0.90 2.38
CA ALA A 19 11.24 1.85 3.49
C ALA A 19 12.21 1.48 4.61
N GLU A 20 12.35 0.19 4.95
CA GLU A 20 13.34 -0.28 5.93
C GLU A 20 14.78 -0.02 5.46
N GLN A 21 15.07 -0.21 4.16
CA GLN A 21 16.37 0.11 3.58
C GLN A 21 16.66 1.62 3.59
N LEU A 22 15.64 2.44 3.34
CA LEU A 22 15.74 3.90 3.39
C LEU A 22 15.95 4.41 4.82
N ASP A 23 15.27 3.82 5.79
CA ASP A 23 15.50 4.06 7.22
C ASP A 23 16.95 3.71 7.62
N ALA A 24 17.46 2.57 7.15
CA ALA A 24 18.84 2.14 7.41
C ALA A 24 19.91 3.11 6.88
N VAL A 25 19.61 3.92 5.86
CA VAL A 25 20.51 4.97 5.33
C VAL A 25 20.21 6.37 5.89
N ASN A 26 19.45 6.46 6.99
CA ASN A 26 19.00 7.73 7.61
C ASN A 26 18.14 8.61 6.68
N ALA A 27 17.39 7.99 5.76
CA ALA A 27 16.41 8.66 4.92
C ALA A 27 15.01 8.07 5.18
N PRO A 28 14.47 8.17 6.42
CA PRO A 28 13.18 7.58 6.75
C PRO A 28 12.07 8.16 5.85
N VAL A 29 11.20 7.28 5.37
CA VAL A 29 10.03 7.65 4.57
C VAL A 29 8.84 7.81 5.53
N SER A 30 8.10 8.91 5.39
CA SER A 30 6.89 9.13 6.17
C SER A 30 5.85 8.05 5.85
N GLU A 31 5.01 7.68 6.83
CA GLU A 31 3.96 6.69 6.60
C GLU A 31 3.00 7.14 5.48
N ASP A 32 2.68 8.44 5.41
CA ASP A 32 1.87 9.04 4.34
C ASP A 32 2.49 8.82 2.96
N ASP A 33 3.80 9.09 2.82
CA ASP A 33 4.54 8.90 1.56
C ASP A 33 4.58 7.43 1.15
N LEU A 34 4.69 6.53 2.13
CA LEU A 34 4.63 5.08 1.95
C LEU A 34 3.25 4.63 1.44
N VAL A 35 2.18 5.11 2.07
CA VAL A 35 0.80 4.81 1.68
C VAL A 35 0.52 5.37 0.28
N ILE A 36 0.91 6.60 -0.02
CA ILE A 36 0.77 7.22 -1.34
C ILE A 36 1.54 6.41 -2.39
N THR A 37 2.79 6.04 -2.10
CA THR A 37 3.61 5.22 -3.01
C THR A 37 2.96 3.86 -3.28
N HIS A 38 2.41 3.22 -2.23
CA HIS A 38 1.69 1.97 -2.39
C HIS A 38 0.42 2.15 -3.24
N LEU A 39 -0.42 3.15 -2.94
CA LEU A 39 -1.63 3.43 -3.72
C LEU A 39 -1.33 3.75 -5.18
N ALA A 40 -0.33 4.58 -5.45
CA ALA A 40 0.10 4.94 -6.79
C ALA A 40 0.69 3.76 -7.58
N SER A 41 1.22 2.77 -6.87
CA SER A 41 1.78 1.56 -7.48
C SER A 41 0.75 0.47 -7.78
N LEU A 42 -0.47 0.57 -7.21
CA LEU A 42 -1.56 -0.34 -7.52
C LEU A 42 -2.02 -0.15 -8.98
N SER A 43 -2.46 -1.24 -9.59
CA SER A 43 -3.00 -1.22 -10.95
C SER A 43 -4.30 -0.40 -11.05
N GLU A 44 -4.65 0.09 -12.25
CA GLU A 44 -5.85 0.92 -12.49
C GLU A 44 -7.15 0.23 -12.06
N SER A 45 -7.18 -1.10 -12.04
CA SER A 45 -8.28 -1.91 -11.50
C SER A 45 -8.57 -1.66 -10.01
N TYR A 46 -7.65 -1.04 -9.28
CA TYR A 46 -7.83 -0.58 -7.90
C TYR A 46 -8.10 0.92 -7.77
N GLN A 47 -8.31 1.68 -8.87
CA GLN A 47 -8.63 3.11 -8.81
C GLN A 47 -9.77 3.42 -7.85
N PHE A 48 -10.83 2.60 -7.85
CA PHE A 48 -11.95 2.78 -6.93
C PHE A 48 -11.52 2.70 -5.45
N LEU A 49 -10.57 1.81 -5.14
CA LEU A 49 -10.00 1.72 -3.80
C LEU A 49 -9.12 2.92 -3.48
N ILE A 50 -8.30 3.38 -4.44
CA ILE A 50 -7.46 4.57 -4.29
C ILE A 50 -8.34 5.78 -3.96
N THR A 51 -9.39 6.05 -4.74
CA THR A 51 -10.31 7.17 -4.48
C THR A 51 -11.04 7.06 -3.15
N ALA A 52 -11.46 5.84 -2.76
CA ALA A 52 -12.11 5.63 -1.46
C ALA A 52 -11.17 5.85 -0.28
N LEU A 53 -9.88 5.53 -0.46
CA LEU A 53 -8.84 5.73 0.54
C LEU A 53 -8.39 7.20 0.59
N GLU A 54 -8.22 7.88 -0.55
CA GLU A 54 -7.95 9.32 -0.64
C GLU A 54 -9.02 10.16 0.09
N SER A 55 -10.30 9.76 -0.01
CA SER A 55 -11.40 10.39 0.72
C SER A 55 -11.29 10.26 2.25
N ARG A 56 -10.50 9.30 2.74
CA ARG A 56 -10.25 9.02 4.16
C ARG A 56 -8.80 9.28 4.57
N ALA A 57 -8.06 10.07 3.80
CA ALA A 57 -6.64 10.36 3.99
C ALA A 57 -6.28 10.80 5.41
N ASP A 58 -7.16 11.52 6.11
CA ASP A 58 -6.92 11.99 7.49
C ASP A 58 -6.80 10.86 8.53
N SER A 59 -7.14 9.62 8.17
CA SER A 59 -7.12 8.44 9.05
C SER A 59 -6.46 7.22 8.41
N LEU A 60 -5.75 7.42 7.29
CA LEU A 60 -5.09 6.35 6.58
C LEU A 60 -3.81 5.96 7.32
N THR A 61 -3.76 4.71 7.79
CA THR A 61 -2.52 4.10 8.27
C THR A 61 -2.10 2.97 7.35
N TRP A 62 -0.80 2.67 7.33
CA TRP A 62 -0.26 1.55 6.55
C TRP A 62 -0.97 0.23 6.88
N GLU A 63 -1.26 0.00 8.17
CA GLU A 63 -2.03 -1.16 8.61
C GLU A 63 -3.42 -1.23 7.95
N LEU A 64 -4.15 -0.12 7.88
CA LEU A 64 -5.50 -0.10 7.30
C LEU A 64 -5.49 -0.43 5.80
N VAL A 65 -4.47 0.04 5.09
CA VAL A 65 -4.27 -0.22 3.65
C VAL A 65 -3.97 -1.70 3.40
N THR A 66 -3.12 -2.30 4.23
CA THR A 66 -2.82 -3.75 4.15
C THR A 66 -4.00 -4.62 4.62
N ALA A 67 -4.73 -4.20 5.65
CA ALA A 67 -5.86 -4.92 6.22
C ALA A 67 -7.10 -4.96 5.31
N GLN A 68 -7.36 -3.90 4.52
CA GLN A 68 -8.42 -3.87 3.50
C GLN A 68 -8.24 -4.96 2.42
N LYS A 69 -7.02 -5.45 2.24
CA LYS A 69 -6.70 -6.48 1.24
C LYS A 69 -6.86 -7.88 1.85
N GLU A 70 -6.43 -8.08 3.09
CA GLU A 70 -6.63 -9.32 3.85
C GLU A 70 -8.12 -9.64 4.08
N GLY A 71 -8.94 -8.61 4.31
CA GLY A 71 -10.38 -8.75 4.54
C GLY A 71 -11.19 -9.32 3.36
N ARG A 72 -10.63 -9.38 2.14
CA ARG A 72 -11.29 -10.01 0.97
C ARG A 72 -11.06 -11.51 0.86
N LEU A 73 -10.16 -12.09 1.65
CA LEU A 73 -9.89 -13.53 1.65
C LEU A 73 -10.83 -14.32 2.58
N CYS A 74 -11.60 -13.65 3.46
CA CYS A 74 -12.42 -14.31 4.49
C CYS A 74 -13.93 -14.43 4.18
N THR A 75 -14.37 -14.12 2.95
CA THR A 75 -15.77 -14.33 2.52
C THR A 75 -15.91 -15.51 1.55
N ARG A 76 -15.47 -16.71 1.95
CA ARG A 76 -15.95 -17.95 1.35
C ARG A 76 -15.87 -19.14 2.29
#